data_AF-A0A5C9AJW9-F1
#
_entry.id   AF-A0A5C9AJW9-F1
#
_cell.length_a   1.000
_cell.length_b   1.000
_cell.length_c   1.000
_cell.angle_alpha   90.00
_cell.angle_beta   90.00
_cell.angle_gamma   90.00
#
_symmetry.space_group_name_H-M   'P 1'
#
loop_
_entity.id
_entity.type
_entity.pdbx_description
1 polymer ?
#
loop_
_entity_poly.entity_id
_entity_poly.type
_entity_poly.pdbx_seq_one_letter_code
_entity_poly.pdbx_strand_id
1 'polypeptide(L)'
;MKFTQRLSLRVRLTLIFLILASVTWLLSSFVAWKQTTDNVDELFDTQLMLFAKRLSTLDLNEINAADRMAQTPNRLKHGHVDDDALTFAIFTHDGRMVLNDGDNGEDIPYSYQREGFADGQLVGEDDPWRFVWMTSPDGKYRIVVGQEWEYREDMALAIVAGQLIPWLVALPIMLIIMMVLLGRELAPLNKLALALRMRDPDSEKPLNATGVPSEVRPLVESLNQLFARTHAMMVRERRFTSDAAHELRSPLTALKVQTEVAQLSDDDPQARKKALLQLHSGIDRATRLVDQLLTLSRLDSLDNLQDVAEIPLEDLLQSSVMDIYHTAQQAKIDVRLTLNAHS
;
A
#
# COMPACT_ATOMS: atom_id res chain seq x y z
N MET A 1 3.43 -4.99 16.77
CA MET A 1 3.51 -5.19 15.30
C MET A 1 3.69 -6.65 14.82
N LYS A 2 3.71 -7.69 15.68
CA LYS A 2 3.87 -9.11 15.23
C LYS A 2 2.58 -9.79 14.74
N PHE A 3 1.40 -9.26 15.07
CA PHE A 3 0.11 -9.87 14.69
C PHE A 3 -0.27 -9.66 13.21
N THR A 4 0.28 -8.63 12.55
CA THR A 4 -0.09 -8.27 11.17
C THR A 4 0.63 -9.07 10.09
N GLN A 5 1.64 -9.87 10.44
CA GLN A 5 2.40 -10.67 9.47
C GLN A 5 1.66 -11.92 8.99
N ARG A 6 0.66 -12.41 9.74
CA ARG A 6 -0.17 -13.57 9.34
C ARG A 6 -1.41 -13.19 8.51
N LEU A 7 -1.72 -11.91 8.42
CA LEU A 7 -2.88 -11.41 7.68
C LEU A 7 -2.49 -11.19 6.22
N SER A 8 -3.42 -11.48 5.29
CA SER A 8 -3.25 -11.17 3.87
C SER A 8 -2.83 -9.71 3.68
N LEU A 9 -1.92 -9.45 2.72
CA LEU A 9 -1.44 -8.10 2.42
C LEU A 9 -2.60 -7.11 2.25
N ARG A 10 -3.70 -7.55 1.64
CA ARG A 10 -4.95 -6.79 1.50
C ARG A 10 -5.49 -6.35 2.85
N VAL A 11 -5.66 -7.28 3.78
CA VAL A 11 -6.22 -7.00 5.12
C VAL A 11 -5.29 -6.09 5.91
N ARG A 12 -3.97 -6.32 5.83
CA ARG A 12 -2.99 -5.49 6.52
C ARG A 12 -3.02 -4.05 5.99
N LEU A 13 -3.03 -3.86 4.67
CA LEU A 13 -3.11 -2.52 4.07
C LEU A 13 -4.43 -1.83 4.42
N THR A 14 -5.56 -2.51 4.31
CA THR A 14 -6.86 -1.93 4.69
C THR A 14 -6.91 -1.52 6.16
N LEU A 15 -6.33 -2.32 7.06
CA LEU A 15 -6.35 -2.05 8.50
C LEU A 15 -5.41 -0.89 8.87
N ILE A 16 -4.22 -0.81 8.26
CA ILE A 16 -3.31 0.33 8.42
C ILE A 16 -3.97 1.62 7.91
N PHE A 17 -4.56 1.59 6.72
CA PHE A 17 -5.23 2.76 6.16
C PHE A 17 -6.45 3.16 6.97
N LEU A 18 -7.24 2.20 7.46
CA LEU A 18 -8.39 2.48 8.32
C LEU A 18 -7.92 3.17 9.60
N ILE A 19 -6.88 2.64 10.28
CA ILE A 19 -6.32 3.27 11.47
C ILE A 19 -5.81 4.68 11.13
N LEU A 20 -5.03 4.84 10.06
CA LEU A 20 -4.46 6.13 9.67
C LEU A 20 -5.56 7.16 9.36
N ALA A 21 -6.57 6.76 8.59
CA ALA A 21 -7.71 7.61 8.26
C ALA A 21 -8.50 7.99 9.52
N SER A 22 -8.78 7.03 10.40
CA SER A 22 -9.49 7.29 11.66
C SER A 22 -8.71 8.22 12.58
N VAL A 23 -7.39 8.01 12.74
CA VAL A 23 -6.53 8.88 13.57
C VAL A 23 -6.47 10.29 12.99
N THR A 24 -6.30 10.40 11.68
CA THR A 24 -6.26 11.71 11.00
C THR A 24 -7.61 12.42 11.14
N TRP A 25 -8.71 11.70 10.96
CA TRP A 25 -10.06 12.25 11.09
C TRP A 25 -10.38 12.67 12.52
N LEU A 26 -10.01 11.89 13.52
CA LEU A 26 -10.16 12.26 14.94
C LEU A 26 -9.33 13.49 15.30
N LEU A 27 -8.08 13.56 14.85
CA LEU A 27 -7.22 14.71 15.11
C LEU A 27 -7.75 15.97 14.43
N SER A 28 -8.14 15.89 13.16
CA SER A 28 -8.74 17.01 12.43
C SER A 28 -10.07 17.44 13.05
N SER A 29 -10.92 16.49 13.46
CA SER A 29 -12.20 16.78 14.13
C SER A 29 -11.98 17.49 15.46
N PHE A 30 -11.02 17.04 16.26
CA PHE A 30 -10.68 17.68 17.54
C PHE A 30 -10.13 19.10 17.34
N VAL A 31 -9.25 19.31 16.35
CA VAL A 31 -8.72 20.64 16.02
C VAL A 31 -9.84 21.56 15.53
N ALA A 32 -10.71 21.08 14.64
CA ALA A 32 -11.84 21.85 14.13
C ALA A 32 -12.82 22.22 15.24
N TRP A 33 -13.14 21.29 16.13
CA TRP A 33 -13.99 21.57 17.29
C TRP A 33 -13.39 22.66 18.17
N LYS A 34 -12.12 22.52 18.56
CA LYS A 34 -11.43 23.54 19.38
C LYS A 34 -11.39 24.90 18.70
N GLN A 35 -11.00 24.95 17.43
CA GLN A 35 -10.87 26.19 16.68
C GLN A 35 -12.22 26.89 16.48
N THR A 36 -13.29 26.12 16.25
CA THR A 36 -14.64 26.67 16.10
C THR A 36 -15.14 27.25 17.42
N THR A 37 -14.98 26.55 18.55
CA THR A 37 -15.39 27.08 19.86
C THR A 37 -14.65 28.37 20.21
N ASP A 38 -13.32 28.39 20.05
CA ASP A 38 -12.50 29.58 20.34
C ASP A 38 -12.92 30.78 19.44
N ASN A 39 -13.18 30.55 18.15
CA ASN A 39 -13.63 31.60 17.22
C ASN A 39 -15.05 32.10 17.53
N VAL A 40 -15.95 31.20 17.93
CA VAL A 40 -17.34 31.52 18.27
C VAL A 40 -17.37 32.40 19.51
N ASP A 41 -16.56 32.10 20.53
CA ASP A 41 -16.44 32.92 21.73
C ASP A 41 -15.94 34.34 21.43
N GLU A 42 -14.89 34.47 20.60
CA GLU A 42 -14.35 35.78 20.20
C GLU A 42 -15.38 36.60 19.39
N LEU A 43 -16.11 35.95 18.48
CA LEU A 43 -17.17 36.59 17.70
C LEU A 43 -18.30 37.13 18.59
N PHE A 44 -18.78 36.32 19.53
CA PHE A 44 -19.86 36.73 20.43
C PHE A 44 -19.42 37.81 21.42
N ASP A 45 -18.21 37.69 21.99
CA ASP A 45 -17.65 38.74 22.86
C ASP A 45 -17.51 40.07 22.10
N THR A 46 -17.05 40.02 20.85
CA THR A 46 -16.98 41.22 19.99
C THR A 46 -18.36 41.81 19.72
N GLN A 47 -19.38 40.98 19.46
CA GLN A 47 -20.76 41.44 19.26
C GLN A 47 -21.33 42.12 20.50
N LEU A 48 -21.17 41.51 21.69
CA LEU A 48 -21.56 42.08 22.98
C LEU A 48 -20.90 43.44 23.21
N MET A 49 -19.59 43.55 22.99
CA MET A 49 -18.87 44.81 23.13
C MET A 49 -19.35 45.88 22.14
N LEU A 50 -19.57 45.53 20.88
CA LEU A 50 -20.09 46.46 19.87
C LEU A 50 -21.52 46.91 20.19
N PHE A 51 -22.35 46.03 20.73
CA PHE A 51 -23.71 46.34 21.17
C PHE A 51 -23.68 47.30 22.36
N ALA A 52 -22.89 46.99 23.40
CA ALA A 52 -22.70 47.87 24.54
C ALA A 52 -22.15 49.25 24.10
N LYS A 53 -21.19 49.28 23.16
CA LYS A 53 -20.64 50.52 22.59
C LYS A 53 -21.71 51.36 21.90
N ARG A 54 -22.54 50.75 21.06
CA ARG A 54 -23.67 51.43 20.41
C ARG A 54 -24.66 51.98 21.43
N LEU A 55 -24.95 51.20 22.48
CA LEU A 55 -25.83 51.62 23.56
C LEU A 55 -25.27 52.80 24.37
N SER A 56 -23.94 52.87 24.54
CA SER A 56 -23.29 53.99 25.24
C SER A 56 -23.27 55.30 24.48
N THR A 57 -23.40 55.24 23.15
CA THR A 57 -23.42 56.42 22.29
C THR A 57 -24.82 56.96 22.03
N LEU A 58 -25.86 56.25 22.46
CA LEU A 58 -27.23 56.75 22.45
C LEU A 58 -27.35 57.84 23.52
N ASP A 59 -27.82 59.03 23.13
CA ASP A 59 -28.05 60.12 24.09
C ASP A 59 -29.28 59.80 24.94
N LEU A 60 -29.02 59.25 26.13
CA LEU A 60 -30.05 58.83 27.08
C LEU A 60 -30.79 60.02 27.71
N ASN A 61 -30.33 61.27 27.51
CA ASN A 61 -30.99 62.45 28.06
C ASN A 61 -32.28 62.82 27.31
N GLU A 62 -32.47 62.37 26.06
CA GLU A 62 -33.70 62.60 25.28
C GLU A 62 -34.73 61.47 25.46
N ILE A 63 -34.37 60.38 26.15
CA ILE A 63 -35.19 59.17 26.22
C ILE A 63 -36.10 59.22 27.45
N ASN A 64 -37.15 60.04 27.40
CA ASN A 64 -38.39 59.83 28.17
C ASN A 64 -39.21 58.67 27.56
N ALA A 65 -38.56 57.55 27.19
CA ALA A 65 -39.18 56.44 26.45
C ALA A 65 -39.27 55.13 27.26
N ALA A 66 -39.14 55.19 28.59
CA ALA A 66 -39.35 54.05 29.47
C ALA A 66 -40.73 53.36 29.24
N ASP A 67 -41.76 54.12 28.83
CA ASP A 67 -43.10 53.59 28.55
C ASP A 67 -43.30 53.04 27.12
N ARG A 68 -42.37 53.27 26.17
CA ARG A 68 -42.57 52.87 24.75
C ARG A 68 -41.76 51.66 24.30
N MET A 69 -40.65 51.35 24.97
CA MET A 69 -39.81 50.19 24.63
C MET A 69 -40.32 48.88 25.25
N ALA A 70 -40.96 48.95 26.42
CA ALA A 70 -41.55 47.82 27.15
C ALA A 70 -42.73 47.11 26.42
N GLN A 71 -43.09 47.53 25.20
CA GLN A 71 -44.19 46.96 24.42
C GLN A 71 -43.79 46.67 22.97
N THR A 72 -42.53 46.36 22.70
CA THR A 72 -42.16 45.88 21.36
C THR A 72 -42.62 44.43 21.24
N PRO A 73 -43.63 44.09 20.43
CA PRO A 73 -44.17 42.74 20.42
C PRO A 73 -43.17 41.79 19.77
N ASN A 74 -42.94 40.65 20.43
CA ASN A 74 -42.01 39.58 20.04
C ASN A 74 -42.45 38.89 18.72
N ARG A 75 -42.27 39.58 17.58
CA ARG A 75 -42.89 39.24 16.27
C ARG A 75 -41.90 38.85 15.17
N LEU A 76 -40.64 38.59 15.49
CA LEU A 76 -39.61 38.28 14.50
C LEU A 76 -38.91 36.95 14.79
N LYS A 77 -39.68 35.87 14.96
CA LYS A 77 -39.16 34.49 14.90
C LYS A 77 -38.64 34.19 13.49
N HIS A 78 -37.34 34.39 13.27
CA HIS A 78 -36.63 33.90 12.09
C HIS A 78 -35.60 32.85 12.53
N GLY A 79 -35.98 31.57 12.47
CA GLY A 79 -35.12 30.44 12.84
C GLY A 79 -35.20 30.04 14.32
N HIS A 80 -34.28 29.18 14.77
CA HIS A 80 -34.10 28.75 16.17
C HIS A 80 -33.39 29.79 17.04
N VAL A 81 -33.51 31.08 16.69
CA VAL A 81 -32.95 32.16 17.51
C VAL A 81 -34.03 32.47 18.53
N ASP A 82 -33.83 32.07 19.79
CA ASP A 82 -34.64 32.61 20.88
C ASP A 82 -34.33 34.10 20.99
N ASP A 83 -35.39 34.91 20.91
CA ASP A 83 -35.30 36.38 21.00
C ASP A 83 -34.83 36.82 22.41
N ASP A 84 -34.81 35.89 23.37
CA ASP A 84 -34.52 36.10 24.80
C ASP A 84 -33.02 35.85 25.13
N ALA A 85 -32.22 35.40 24.14
CA ALA A 85 -30.82 35.02 24.32
C ALA A 85 -29.84 36.20 24.53
N LEU A 86 -30.29 37.43 24.26
CA LEU A 86 -29.53 38.65 24.44
C LEU A 86 -30.34 39.63 25.26
N THR A 87 -29.75 40.09 26.37
CA THR A 87 -30.42 41.02 27.27
C THR A 87 -29.61 42.29 27.52
N PHE A 88 -30.25 43.41 27.83
CA PHE A 88 -29.55 44.60 28.30
C PHE A 88 -30.30 45.34 29.41
N ALA A 89 -29.51 45.98 30.27
CA ALA A 89 -30.01 46.95 31.23
C ALA A 89 -29.05 48.14 31.36
N ILE A 90 -29.61 49.30 31.68
CA ILE A 90 -28.89 50.53 31.97
C ILE A 90 -29.20 50.93 33.40
N PHE A 91 -28.19 51.02 34.22
CA PHE A 91 -28.28 51.48 35.60
C PHE A 91 -27.70 52.89 35.74
N THR A 92 -28.22 53.65 36.68
CA THR A 92 -27.54 54.85 37.21
C THR A 92 -26.32 54.46 38.02
N HIS A 93 -25.43 55.44 38.25
CA HIS A 93 -24.32 55.30 39.20
C HIS A 93 -24.78 54.77 40.58
N ASP A 94 -25.96 55.18 41.05
CA ASP A 94 -26.55 54.77 42.34
C ASP A 94 -27.19 53.37 42.33
N GLY A 95 -27.16 52.65 41.19
CA GLY A 95 -27.73 51.30 41.07
C GLY A 95 -29.23 51.23 40.78
N ARG A 96 -29.88 52.36 40.47
CA ARG A 96 -31.27 52.34 39.98
C ARG A 96 -31.30 52.02 38.49
N MET A 97 -32.09 51.03 38.08
CA MET A 97 -32.34 50.71 36.68
C MET A 97 -33.11 51.86 36.00
N VAL A 98 -32.64 52.27 34.83
CA VAL A 98 -33.16 53.37 34.01
C VAL A 98 -33.87 52.84 32.77
N LEU A 99 -33.30 51.79 32.16
CA LEU A 99 -33.81 51.16 30.95
C LEU A 99 -33.46 49.67 30.97
N ASN A 100 -34.35 48.85 30.45
CA ASN A 100 -34.13 47.44 30.15
C ASN A 100 -34.76 47.12 28.78
N ASP A 101 -34.54 45.91 28.29
CA ASP A 101 -35.14 45.36 27.07
C ASP A 101 -36.61 44.94 27.22
N GLY A 102 -37.15 44.89 28.44
CA GLY A 102 -38.50 44.43 28.77
C GLY A 102 -38.63 42.92 28.92
N ASP A 103 -37.51 42.20 29.01
CA ASP A 103 -37.45 40.74 29.16
C ASP A 103 -36.44 40.39 30.28
N ASN A 104 -35.45 39.53 30.02
CA ASN A 104 -34.41 39.12 30.98
C ASN A 104 -33.56 40.27 31.57
N GLY A 105 -33.70 41.49 31.06
CA GLY A 105 -32.94 42.66 31.50
C GLY A 105 -33.34 43.17 32.88
N GLU A 106 -34.56 42.87 33.31
CA GLU A 106 -35.07 43.23 34.63
C GLU A 106 -34.36 42.47 35.77
N ASP A 107 -33.90 41.27 35.47
CA ASP A 107 -33.31 40.35 36.45
C ASP A 107 -31.77 40.41 36.50
N ILE A 108 -31.14 41.35 35.80
CA ILE A 108 -29.68 41.48 35.84
C ILE A 108 -29.23 42.04 37.20
N PRO A 109 -28.38 41.33 37.96
CA PRO A 109 -27.90 41.82 39.26
C PRO A 109 -26.92 42.99 39.09
N TYR A 110 -27.24 44.14 39.69
CA TYR A 110 -26.40 45.33 39.63
C TYR A 110 -25.02 45.10 40.29
N SER A 111 -23.93 45.47 39.58
CA SER A 111 -22.57 45.45 40.12
C SER A 111 -21.77 46.71 39.75
N TYR A 112 -21.44 47.51 40.75
CA TYR A 112 -20.67 48.75 40.57
C TYR A 112 -19.16 48.55 40.32
N GLN A 113 -18.59 47.38 40.64
CA GLN A 113 -17.14 47.16 40.55
C GLN A 113 -16.69 46.44 39.28
N ARG A 114 -17.62 45.84 38.51
CA ARG A 114 -17.28 45.02 37.33
C ARG A 114 -17.21 45.83 36.04
N GLU A 115 -16.05 45.96 35.43
CA GLU A 115 -15.90 46.58 34.10
C GLU A 115 -15.32 45.55 33.11
N GLY A 116 -15.83 45.52 31.89
CA GLY A 116 -15.50 44.48 30.90
C GLY A 116 -16.36 43.22 31.05
N PHE A 117 -15.83 42.09 30.55
CA PHE A 117 -16.54 40.81 30.54
C PHE A 117 -16.55 40.15 31.93
N ALA A 118 -17.70 39.63 32.33
CA ALA A 118 -17.88 38.90 33.57
C ALA A 118 -18.97 37.84 33.42
N ASP A 119 -18.70 36.63 33.91
CA ASP A 119 -19.70 35.57 33.96
C ASP A 119 -20.55 35.71 35.24
N GLY A 120 -21.82 35.30 35.17
CA GLY A 120 -22.79 35.43 36.26
C GLY A 120 -24.10 34.70 35.96
N GLN A 121 -25.13 35.02 36.73
CA GLN A 121 -26.47 34.47 36.61
C GLN A 121 -27.48 35.62 36.77
N LEU A 122 -28.68 35.46 36.21
CA LEU A 122 -29.80 36.37 36.44
C LEU A 122 -30.42 36.11 37.82
N VAL A 123 -31.15 37.09 38.34
CA VAL A 123 -31.83 36.98 39.64
C VAL A 123 -33.03 36.06 39.50
N GLY A 124 -32.98 34.87 40.10
CA GLY A 124 -34.08 33.90 40.07
C GLY A 124 -33.91 32.77 39.05
N GLU A 125 -32.84 32.80 38.27
CA GLU A 125 -32.44 31.74 37.34
C GLU A 125 -31.06 31.19 37.69
N ASP A 126 -30.87 29.89 37.46
CA ASP A 126 -29.58 29.20 37.71
C ASP A 126 -28.71 29.11 36.45
N ASP A 127 -29.23 29.55 35.30
CA ASP A 127 -28.53 29.42 34.02
C ASP A 127 -27.34 30.39 33.93
N PRO A 128 -26.20 29.96 33.36
CA PRO A 128 -25.02 30.79 33.26
C PRO A 128 -25.14 31.83 32.13
N TRP A 129 -24.81 33.08 32.45
CA TRP A 129 -24.81 34.22 31.55
C TRP A 129 -23.43 34.87 31.48
N ARG A 130 -23.09 35.39 30.30
CA ARG A 130 -21.89 36.22 30.09
C ARG A 130 -22.30 37.67 29.90
N PHE A 131 -21.82 38.53 30.79
CA PHE A 131 -22.13 39.95 30.81
C PHE A 131 -20.95 40.79 30.35
N VAL A 132 -21.20 41.89 29.65
CA VAL A 132 -20.23 42.97 29.43
C VAL A 132 -20.72 44.23 30.12
N TRP A 133 -19.90 44.75 31.03
CA TRP A 133 -20.18 45.98 31.77
C TRP A 133 -19.35 47.13 31.21
N MET A 134 -20.00 48.25 30.93
CA MET A 134 -19.32 49.44 30.45
C MET A 134 -19.92 50.71 31.05
N THR A 135 -19.06 51.66 31.37
CA THR A 135 -19.48 52.99 31.85
C THR A 135 -19.68 53.91 30.66
N SER A 136 -20.79 54.66 30.64
CA SER A 136 -21.05 55.68 29.63
C SER A 136 -19.94 56.76 29.64
N PRO A 137 -19.59 57.39 28.50
CA PRO A 137 -18.58 58.45 28.44
C PRO A 137 -18.78 59.59 29.45
N ASP A 138 -20.04 59.88 29.80
CA ASP A 138 -20.41 60.92 30.77
C ASP A 138 -20.29 60.48 32.24
N GLY A 139 -19.97 59.20 32.50
CA GLY A 139 -19.82 58.63 33.85
C GLY A 139 -21.12 58.44 34.64
N LYS A 140 -22.27 58.86 34.09
CA LYS A 140 -23.57 58.88 34.79
C LYS A 140 -24.30 57.53 34.77
N TYR A 141 -24.06 56.74 33.73
CA TYR A 141 -24.78 55.49 33.46
C TYR A 141 -23.83 54.32 33.34
N ARG A 142 -24.30 53.16 33.78
CA ARG A 142 -23.66 51.86 33.66
C ARG A 142 -24.50 50.98 32.76
N ILE A 143 -23.90 50.53 31.67
CA ILE A 143 -24.56 49.73 30.66
C ILE A 143 -24.07 48.29 30.83
N VAL A 144 -25.03 47.37 30.91
CA VAL A 144 -24.76 45.94 30.92
C VAL A 144 -25.52 45.28 29.79
N VAL A 145 -24.84 44.38 29.10
CA VAL A 145 -25.42 43.52 28.08
C VAL A 145 -25.05 42.09 28.46
N GLY A 146 -26.05 41.22 28.57
CA GLY A 146 -25.90 39.81 28.87
C GLY A 146 -26.21 38.94 27.66
N GLN A 147 -25.56 37.79 27.59
CA GLN A 147 -25.91 36.72 26.67
C GLN A 147 -25.90 35.39 27.43
N GLU A 148 -26.89 34.55 27.17
CA GLU A 148 -26.98 33.21 27.74
C GLU A 148 -25.87 32.30 27.20
N TRP A 149 -25.30 31.45 28.06
CA TRP A 149 -24.26 30.51 27.66
C TRP A 149 -24.81 29.35 26.80
N GLU A 150 -26.03 28.88 27.09
CA GLU A 150 -26.68 27.82 26.31
C GLU A 150 -26.82 28.21 24.83
N TYR A 151 -27.18 29.46 24.55
CA TYR A 151 -27.22 29.98 23.17
C TYR A 151 -25.85 29.87 22.46
N ARG A 152 -24.75 30.14 23.17
CA ARG A 152 -23.39 30.01 22.60
C ARG A 152 -23.06 28.55 22.31
N GLU A 153 -23.38 27.65 23.24
CA GLU A 153 -23.15 26.22 23.09
C GLU A 153 -23.96 25.63 21.94
N ASP A 154 -25.24 25.97 21.82
CA ASP A 154 -26.11 25.53 20.75
C ASP A 154 -25.65 26.02 19.38
N MET A 155 -25.24 27.29 19.28
CA MET A 155 -24.67 27.84 18.05
C MET A 155 -23.35 27.17 17.70
N ALA A 156 -22.47 26.95 18.68
CA ALA A 156 -21.22 26.23 18.48
C ALA A 156 -21.48 24.79 17.99
N LEU A 157 -22.42 24.08 18.63
CA LEU A 157 -22.82 22.72 18.23
C LEU A 157 -23.45 22.69 16.85
N ALA A 158 -24.30 23.65 16.49
CA ALA A 158 -24.92 23.74 15.17
C ALA A 158 -23.87 23.96 14.06
N ILE A 159 -22.89 24.85 14.29
CA ILE A 159 -21.78 25.10 13.35
C ILE A 159 -20.89 23.85 13.24
N VAL A 160 -20.50 23.28 14.38
CA VAL A 160 -19.66 22.07 14.43
C VAL A 160 -20.36 20.90 13.76
N ALA A 161 -21.64 20.67 14.02
CA ALA A 161 -22.43 19.61 13.38
C ALA A 161 -22.55 19.83 11.87
N GLY A 162 -22.85 21.07 11.44
CA GLY A 162 -22.90 21.44 10.03
C GLY A 162 -21.60 21.15 9.27
N GLN A 163 -20.45 21.25 9.93
CA GLN A 163 -19.15 20.97 9.34
C GLN A 163 -18.70 19.51 9.50
N LEU A 164 -18.96 18.87 10.64
CA LEU A 164 -18.50 17.51 10.95
C LEU A 164 -19.38 16.43 10.32
N ILE A 165 -20.70 16.62 10.23
CA ILE A 165 -21.61 15.60 9.67
C ILE A 165 -21.22 15.21 8.24
N PRO A 166 -20.96 16.15 7.30
CA PRO A 166 -20.50 15.79 5.96
C PRO A 166 -19.21 14.98 5.98
N TRP A 167 -18.27 15.30 6.86
CA TRP A 167 -17.00 14.60 6.98
C TRP A 167 -17.15 13.20 7.59
N LEU A 168 -18.07 13.06 8.55
CA LEU A 168 -18.42 11.79 9.17
C LEU A 168 -19.06 10.82 8.17
N VAL A 169 -19.85 11.35 7.22
CA VAL A 169 -20.42 10.57 6.11
C VAL A 169 -19.38 10.32 5.00
N ALA A 170 -18.49 11.27 4.73
CA ALA A 170 -17.45 11.12 3.71
C ALA A 170 -16.43 10.01 4.05
N LEU A 171 -16.07 9.85 5.32
CA LEU A 171 -15.10 8.84 5.77
C LEU A 171 -15.52 7.38 5.42
N PRO A 172 -16.71 6.88 5.79
CA PRO A 172 -17.11 5.51 5.45
C PRO A 172 -17.25 5.32 3.94
N ILE A 173 -17.72 6.33 3.20
CA ILE A 173 -17.78 6.28 1.72
C ILE A 173 -16.38 6.11 1.15
N MET A 174 -15.42 6.92 1.62
CA MET A 174 -14.01 6.83 1.21
C MET A 174 -13.42 5.46 1.52
N LEU A 175 -13.67 4.91 2.71
CA LEU A 175 -13.20 3.59 3.12
C LEU A 175 -13.80 2.48 2.24
N ILE A 176 -15.09 2.54 1.92
CA ILE A 176 -15.76 1.58 1.03
C ILE A 176 -15.14 1.63 -0.37
N ILE A 177 -15.00 2.83 -0.94
CA ILE A 177 -14.38 3.03 -2.26
C ILE A 177 -12.97 2.45 -2.27
N MET A 178 -12.17 2.75 -1.26
CA MET A 178 -10.81 2.24 -1.11
C MET A 178 -10.78 0.70 -1.01
N MET A 179 -11.67 0.08 -0.22
CA MET A 179 -11.75 -1.39 -0.10
C MET A 179 -12.09 -2.06 -1.44
N VAL A 180 -12.97 -1.44 -2.23
CA VAL A 180 -13.32 -1.90 -3.58
C VAL A 180 -12.12 -1.73 -4.52
N LEU A 181 -11.47 -0.57 -4.51
CA LEU A 181 -10.35 -0.26 -5.39
C LEU A 181 -9.16 -1.20 -5.13
N LEU A 182 -8.73 -1.35 -3.87
CA LEU A 182 -7.70 -2.31 -3.48
C LEU A 182 -8.07 -3.75 -3.85
N GLY A 183 -9.35 -4.10 -3.72
CA GLY A 183 -9.85 -5.41 -4.12
C GLY A 183 -9.71 -5.68 -5.61
N ARG A 184 -9.98 -4.67 -6.46
CA ARG A 184 -9.84 -4.77 -7.91
C ARG A 184 -8.38 -4.77 -8.34
N GLU A 185 -7.54 -3.91 -7.76
CA GLU A 185 -6.12 -3.80 -8.10
C GLU A 185 -5.30 -5.04 -7.72
N LEU A 186 -5.66 -5.71 -6.62
CA LEU A 186 -4.98 -6.95 -6.20
C LEU A 186 -5.57 -8.22 -6.83
N ALA A 187 -6.71 -8.13 -7.53
CA ALA A 187 -7.34 -9.29 -8.15
C ALA A 187 -6.47 -9.99 -9.22
N PRO A 188 -5.76 -9.27 -10.13
CA PRO A 188 -4.82 -9.89 -11.07
C PRO A 188 -3.73 -10.70 -10.38
N LEU A 189 -3.25 -10.25 -9.22
CA LEU A 189 -2.22 -10.93 -8.45
C LEU A 189 -2.72 -12.29 -7.91
N ASN A 190 -3.96 -12.31 -7.40
CA ASN A 190 -4.58 -13.56 -6.96
C ASN A 190 -4.81 -14.52 -8.14
N LYS A 191 -5.20 -14.01 -9.32
CA LYS A 191 -5.34 -14.82 -10.53
C LYS A 191 -4.00 -15.43 -10.96
N LEU A 192 -2.91 -14.65 -10.94
CA LEU A 192 -1.56 -15.15 -11.21
C LEU A 192 -1.13 -16.23 -10.20
N ALA A 193 -1.38 -16.01 -8.91
CA ALA A 193 -1.06 -16.99 -7.87
C ALA A 193 -1.84 -18.30 -8.05
N LEU A 194 -3.13 -18.22 -8.42
CA LEU A 194 -3.94 -19.40 -8.72
C LEU A 194 -3.46 -20.11 -9.98
N ALA A 195 -3.10 -19.36 -11.03
CA ALA A 195 -2.57 -19.89 -12.27
C ALA A 195 -1.24 -20.63 -12.05
N LEU A 196 -0.37 -20.11 -11.17
CA LEU A 196 0.86 -20.77 -10.75
C LEU A 196 0.60 -22.07 -9.97
N ARG A 197 -0.37 -22.08 -9.05
CA ARG A 197 -0.71 -23.27 -8.25
C ARG A 197 -1.32 -24.40 -9.05
N MET A 198 -2.11 -24.09 -10.08
CA MET A 198 -2.78 -25.08 -10.94
C MET A 198 -1.95 -25.47 -12.16
N ARG A 199 -0.72 -24.96 -12.27
CA ARG A 199 0.13 -25.22 -13.43
C ARG A 199 0.69 -26.62 -13.38
N ASP A 200 0.56 -27.33 -14.50
CA ASP A 200 1.19 -28.63 -14.69
C ASP A 200 2.71 -28.46 -14.84
N PRO A 201 3.54 -29.29 -14.16
CA PRO A 201 5.00 -29.28 -14.29
C PRO A 201 5.51 -29.31 -15.74
N ASP A 202 4.79 -29.98 -16.64
CA ASP A 202 5.19 -30.15 -18.04
C ASP A 202 4.57 -29.08 -18.97
N SER A 203 3.87 -28.08 -18.43
CA SER A 203 3.19 -27.07 -19.26
C SER A 203 4.17 -26.07 -19.90
N GLU A 204 4.11 -25.96 -21.23
CA GLU A 204 4.90 -24.99 -22.02
C GLU A 204 4.26 -23.59 -22.11
N LYS A 205 2.99 -23.44 -21.72
CA LYS A 205 2.25 -22.19 -21.93
C LYS A 205 2.83 -21.07 -21.05
N PRO A 206 3.20 -19.88 -21.54
CA PRO A 206 3.67 -18.81 -20.67
C PRO A 206 2.55 -18.31 -19.73
N LEU A 207 2.93 -17.75 -18.58
CA LEU A 207 2.00 -16.98 -17.76
C LEU A 207 1.51 -15.76 -18.53
N ASN A 208 0.20 -15.54 -18.51
CA ASN A 208 -0.42 -14.41 -19.18
C ASN A 208 -0.15 -13.12 -18.40
N ALA A 209 0.51 -12.14 -19.03
CA ALA A 209 0.77 -10.82 -18.47
C ALA A 209 -0.35 -9.79 -18.74
N THR A 210 -1.42 -10.18 -19.43
CA THR A 210 -2.53 -9.29 -19.79
C THR A 210 -3.29 -8.85 -18.55
N GLY A 211 -3.40 -7.54 -18.33
CA GLY A 211 -4.09 -6.96 -17.17
C GLY A 211 -3.28 -7.01 -15.86
N VAL A 212 -1.98 -7.34 -15.93
CA VAL A 212 -1.08 -7.29 -14.78
C VAL A 212 -0.48 -5.89 -14.63
N PRO A 213 -0.47 -5.30 -13.41
CA PRO A 213 0.15 -4.01 -13.12
C PRO A 213 1.61 -3.97 -13.57
N SER A 214 2.08 -2.80 -13.99
CA SER A 214 3.44 -2.59 -14.52
C SER A 214 4.56 -3.04 -13.58
N GLU A 215 4.32 -2.92 -12.28
CA GLU A 215 5.22 -3.26 -11.18
C GLU A 215 5.44 -4.77 -11.06
N VAL A 216 4.46 -5.57 -11.52
CA VAL A 216 4.47 -7.04 -11.41
C VAL A 216 4.91 -7.68 -12.74
N ARG A 217 4.85 -6.96 -13.86
CA ARG A 217 5.28 -7.47 -15.16
C ARG A 217 6.71 -8.04 -15.18
N PRO A 218 7.74 -7.38 -14.60
CA PRO A 218 9.10 -7.92 -14.58
C PRO A 218 9.19 -9.28 -13.86
N LEU A 219 8.37 -9.50 -12.82
CA LEU A 219 8.30 -10.77 -12.13
C LEU A 219 7.69 -11.86 -13.00
N VAL A 220 6.59 -11.56 -13.70
CA VAL A 220 5.96 -12.51 -14.64
C VAL A 220 6.92 -12.89 -15.76
N GLU A 221 7.66 -11.92 -16.29
CA GLU A 221 8.66 -12.15 -17.33
C GLU A 221 9.82 -13.02 -16.82
N SER A 222 10.35 -12.72 -15.64
CA SER A 222 11.41 -13.52 -15.01
C SER A 222 10.97 -14.98 -14.77
N LEU A 223 9.72 -15.17 -14.32
CA LEU A 223 9.13 -16.51 -14.15
C LEU A 223 9.01 -17.24 -15.49
N ASN A 224 8.54 -16.57 -16.54
CA ASN A 224 8.44 -17.14 -17.88
C ASN A 224 9.83 -17.55 -18.43
N GLN A 225 10.85 -16.72 -18.22
CA GLN A 225 12.23 -17.05 -18.59
C GLN A 225 12.75 -18.26 -17.81
N LEU A 226 12.48 -18.33 -16.50
CA LEU A 226 12.85 -19.50 -15.69
C LEU A 226 12.16 -20.76 -16.22
N PHE A 227 10.85 -20.72 -16.48
CA PHE A 227 10.12 -21.87 -17.02
C PHE A 227 10.68 -22.31 -18.38
N ALA A 228 11.02 -21.37 -19.26
CA ALA A 228 11.63 -21.69 -20.55
C ALA A 228 12.99 -22.40 -20.38
N ARG A 229 13.84 -21.91 -19.47
CA ARG A 229 15.15 -22.53 -19.17
C ARG A 229 14.99 -23.93 -18.59
N THR A 230 14.11 -24.10 -17.61
CA THR A 230 13.84 -25.41 -16.98
C THR A 230 13.30 -26.41 -17.99
N HIS A 231 12.34 -25.99 -18.84
CA HIS A 231 11.80 -26.86 -19.88
C HIS A 231 12.87 -27.27 -20.90
N ALA A 232 13.70 -26.34 -21.36
CA ALA A 232 14.81 -26.64 -22.27
C ALA A 232 15.83 -27.61 -21.65
N MET A 233 16.05 -27.55 -20.34
CA MET A 233 16.91 -28.50 -19.61
C MET A 233 16.26 -29.89 -19.55
N MET A 234 14.97 -29.99 -19.20
CA MET A 234 14.25 -31.26 -19.16
C MET A 234 14.18 -31.95 -20.53
N VAL A 235 13.96 -31.19 -21.61
CA VAL A 235 13.94 -31.74 -22.97
C VAL A 235 15.32 -32.31 -23.35
N ARG A 236 16.40 -31.61 -22.99
CA ARG A 236 17.78 -32.09 -23.20
C ARG A 236 18.06 -33.37 -22.42
N GLU A 237 17.68 -33.43 -21.15
CA GLU A 237 17.84 -34.62 -20.30
C GLU A 237 17.06 -35.83 -20.84
N ARG A 238 15.79 -35.64 -21.25
CA ARG A 238 14.95 -36.70 -21.86
C ARG A 238 15.59 -37.22 -23.15
N ARG A 239 16.09 -36.33 -24.01
CA ARG A 239 16.76 -36.70 -25.25
C ARG A 239 18.06 -37.48 -24.97
N PHE A 240 18.91 -36.96 -24.10
CA PHE A 240 20.16 -37.62 -23.72
C PHE A 240 19.91 -39.03 -23.16
N THR A 241 18.93 -39.18 -22.26
CA THR A 241 18.59 -40.49 -21.68
C THR A 241 18.08 -41.47 -22.73
N SER A 242 17.25 -40.99 -23.67
CA SER A 242 16.76 -41.78 -24.79
C SER A 242 17.89 -42.23 -25.71
N ASP A 243 18.76 -41.29 -26.11
CA ASP A 243 19.88 -41.55 -27.00
C ASP A 243 20.89 -42.50 -26.35
N ALA A 244 21.25 -42.28 -25.08
CA ALA A 244 22.10 -43.18 -24.32
C ALA A 244 21.52 -44.60 -24.23
N ALA A 245 20.22 -44.74 -23.99
CA ALA A 245 19.56 -46.05 -23.94
C ALA A 245 19.61 -46.78 -25.31
N HIS A 246 19.43 -46.04 -26.40
CA HIS A 246 19.53 -46.59 -27.75
C HIS A 246 20.96 -47.00 -28.11
N GLU A 247 21.93 -46.13 -27.85
CA GLU A 247 23.35 -46.34 -28.14
C GLU A 247 23.95 -47.49 -27.31
N LEU A 248 23.47 -47.72 -26.08
CA LEU A 248 23.90 -48.87 -25.26
C LEU A 248 23.23 -50.20 -25.67
N ARG A 249 22.03 -50.18 -26.24
CA ARG A 249 21.31 -51.42 -26.63
C ARG A 249 22.02 -52.18 -27.75
N SER A 250 22.58 -51.45 -28.72
CA SER A 250 23.30 -52.04 -29.86
C SER A 250 24.53 -52.86 -29.44
N PRO A 251 25.51 -52.31 -28.68
CA PRO A 251 26.68 -53.06 -28.22
C PRO A 251 26.30 -54.18 -27.24
N LEU A 252 25.30 -53.99 -26.38
CA LEU A 252 24.82 -55.06 -25.49
C LEU A 252 24.22 -56.25 -26.27
N THR A 253 23.47 -55.97 -27.33
CA THR A 253 22.95 -57.02 -28.23
C THR A 253 24.09 -57.75 -28.93
N ALA A 254 25.09 -57.01 -29.43
CA ALA A 254 26.26 -57.60 -30.06
C ALA A 254 27.07 -58.49 -29.10
N LEU A 255 27.27 -58.05 -27.86
CA LEU A 255 27.93 -58.83 -26.80
C LEU A 255 27.17 -60.12 -26.48
N LYS A 256 25.83 -60.05 -26.44
CA LYS A 256 24.98 -61.22 -26.22
C LYS A 256 25.18 -62.26 -27.33
N VAL A 257 25.12 -61.85 -28.59
CA VAL A 257 25.33 -62.75 -29.75
C VAL A 257 26.74 -63.36 -29.72
N GLN A 258 27.77 -62.56 -29.43
CA GLN A 258 29.14 -63.07 -29.35
C GLN A 258 29.34 -64.07 -28.20
N THR A 259 28.61 -63.91 -27.10
CA THR A 259 28.58 -64.88 -25.99
C THR A 259 27.90 -66.18 -26.40
N GLU A 260 26.77 -66.12 -27.10
CA GLU A 260 26.07 -67.31 -27.62
C GLU A 260 26.95 -68.08 -28.62
N VAL A 261 27.66 -67.38 -29.51
CA VAL A 261 28.61 -68.00 -30.45
C VAL A 261 29.77 -68.67 -29.70
N ALA A 262 30.30 -68.03 -28.66
CA ALA A 262 31.37 -68.60 -27.85
C ALA A 262 30.91 -69.88 -27.11
N GLN A 263 29.67 -69.91 -26.61
CA GLN A 263 29.06 -71.07 -25.95
C GLN A 263 28.81 -72.24 -26.91
N LEU A 264 28.40 -71.96 -28.16
CA LEU A 264 28.14 -72.97 -29.17
C LEU A 264 29.42 -73.56 -29.80
N SER A 265 30.59 -72.95 -29.56
CA SER A 265 31.87 -73.34 -30.15
C SER A 265 32.72 -74.25 -29.23
N ASP A 266 32.10 -74.98 -28.30
CA ASP A 266 32.84 -75.78 -27.30
C ASP A 266 33.69 -76.90 -27.90
N ASP A 267 33.31 -77.41 -29.07
CA ASP A 267 34.00 -78.50 -29.77
C ASP A 267 35.17 -78.02 -30.68
N ASP A 268 35.33 -76.70 -30.88
CA ASP A 268 36.44 -76.12 -31.66
C ASP A 268 37.22 -75.06 -30.84
N PRO A 269 38.40 -75.42 -30.31
CA PRO A 269 39.25 -74.53 -29.52
C PRO A 269 39.67 -73.25 -30.26
N GLN A 270 39.82 -73.28 -31.59
CA GLN A 270 40.20 -72.11 -32.37
C GLN A 270 39.01 -71.16 -32.57
N ALA A 271 37.83 -71.70 -32.88
CA ALA A 271 36.61 -70.90 -32.97
C ALA A 271 36.26 -70.23 -31.63
N ARG A 272 36.37 -70.97 -30.51
CA ARG A 272 36.17 -70.44 -29.16
C ARG A 272 37.14 -69.31 -28.82
N LYS A 273 38.44 -69.47 -29.12
CA LYS A 273 39.44 -68.41 -28.91
C LYS A 273 39.13 -67.15 -29.73
N LYS A 274 38.68 -67.32 -30.98
CA LYS A 274 38.27 -66.20 -31.84
C LYS A 274 37.02 -65.48 -31.31
N ALA A 275 36.03 -66.22 -30.83
CA ALA A 275 34.82 -65.65 -30.22
C ALA A 275 35.13 -64.86 -28.95
N LEU A 276 36.01 -65.37 -28.08
CA LEU A 276 36.46 -64.66 -26.87
C LEU A 276 37.21 -63.35 -27.18
N LEU A 277 38.06 -63.34 -28.23
CA LEU A 277 38.72 -62.11 -28.68
C LEU A 277 37.73 -61.07 -29.22
N GLN A 278 36.71 -61.52 -29.96
CA GLN A 278 35.64 -60.64 -30.44
C GLN A 278 34.81 -60.06 -29.29
N LEU A 279 34.52 -60.88 -28.27
CA LEU A 279 33.86 -60.50 -27.02
C LEU A 279 34.64 -59.41 -26.29
N HIS A 280 35.95 -59.61 -26.08
CA HIS A 280 36.81 -58.62 -25.43
C HIS A 280 36.82 -57.30 -26.19
N SER A 281 36.97 -57.36 -27.52
CA SER A 281 36.87 -56.19 -28.39
C SER A 281 35.50 -55.51 -28.33
N GLY A 282 34.42 -56.28 -28.14
CA GLY A 282 33.07 -55.78 -27.90
C GLY A 282 32.95 -55.01 -26.58
N ILE A 283 33.55 -55.51 -25.51
CA ILE A 283 33.57 -54.86 -24.20
C ILE A 283 34.35 -53.55 -24.26
N ASP A 284 35.49 -53.52 -24.96
CA ASP A 284 36.28 -52.29 -25.15
C ASP A 284 35.51 -51.22 -25.93
N ARG A 285 34.68 -51.62 -26.90
CA ARG A 285 33.81 -50.69 -27.64
C ARG A 285 32.70 -50.14 -26.76
N ALA A 286 32.03 -51.00 -25.99
CA ALA A 286 30.97 -50.58 -25.06
C ALA A 286 31.51 -49.63 -23.98
N THR A 287 32.70 -49.93 -23.43
CA THR A 287 33.37 -49.08 -22.43
C THR A 287 33.67 -47.71 -23.00
N ARG A 288 34.26 -47.64 -24.21
CA ARG A 288 34.49 -46.36 -24.91
C ARG A 288 33.22 -45.56 -25.15
N LEU A 289 32.11 -46.21 -25.48
CA LEU A 289 30.83 -45.54 -25.69
C LEU A 289 30.28 -44.96 -24.37
N VAL A 290 30.42 -45.67 -23.25
CA VAL A 290 30.06 -45.16 -21.92
C VAL A 290 30.92 -43.95 -21.55
N ASP A 291 32.23 -44.01 -21.79
CA ASP A 291 33.13 -42.88 -21.54
C ASP A 291 32.77 -41.65 -22.38
N GLN A 292 32.39 -41.85 -23.65
CA GLN A 292 31.91 -40.80 -24.53
C GLN A 292 30.60 -40.18 -24.04
N LEU A 293 29.62 -40.99 -23.61
CA LEU A 293 28.37 -40.49 -23.03
C LEU A 293 28.59 -39.71 -21.74
N LEU A 294 29.48 -40.17 -20.85
CA LEU A 294 29.83 -39.47 -19.61
C LEU A 294 30.56 -38.14 -19.90
N THR A 295 31.42 -38.12 -20.91
CA THR A 295 32.09 -36.90 -21.36
C THR A 295 31.07 -35.91 -21.90
N LEU A 296 30.16 -36.35 -22.77
CA LEU A 296 29.11 -35.50 -23.34
C LEU A 296 28.18 -34.91 -22.25
N SER A 297 27.78 -35.72 -21.27
CA SER A 297 26.98 -35.26 -20.13
C SER A 297 27.68 -34.15 -19.31
N ARG A 298 29.01 -34.21 -19.17
CA ARG A 298 29.79 -33.15 -18.51
C ARG A 298 29.86 -31.90 -19.39
N LEU A 299 29.95 -32.05 -20.71
CA LEU A 299 30.00 -30.94 -21.66
C LEU A 299 28.64 -30.21 -21.77
N ASP A 300 27.51 -30.90 -21.58
CA ASP A 300 26.19 -30.24 -21.55
C ASP A 300 26.02 -29.28 -20.36
N SER A 301 26.88 -29.37 -19.34
CA SER A 301 26.89 -28.46 -18.18
C SER A 301 27.76 -27.21 -18.38
N LEU A 302 28.36 -27.01 -19.57
CA LEU A 302 29.30 -25.91 -19.86
C LEU A 302 28.66 -24.52 -19.98
N ASP A 303 27.33 -24.39 -19.91
CA ASP A 303 26.66 -23.08 -19.87
C ASP A 303 27.08 -22.20 -18.65
N ASN A 304 27.82 -22.77 -17.69
CA ASN A 304 28.45 -22.06 -16.55
C ASN A 304 29.96 -22.35 -16.40
N LEU A 305 30.73 -22.29 -17.49
CA LEU A 305 32.20 -22.39 -17.40
C LEU A 305 32.80 -21.21 -16.62
N GLN A 306 33.43 -21.49 -15.48
CA GLN A 306 34.16 -20.50 -14.67
C GLN A 306 35.61 -20.27 -15.13
N ASP A 307 36.18 -21.21 -15.90
CA ASP A 307 37.57 -21.17 -16.41
C ASP A 307 37.59 -21.10 -17.95
N VAL A 308 37.06 -20.03 -18.52
CA VAL A 308 37.22 -19.75 -19.95
C VAL A 308 38.56 -19.03 -20.15
N ALA A 309 39.45 -19.61 -20.94
CA ALA A 309 40.74 -19.02 -21.30
C ALA A 309 40.88 -18.94 -22.83
N GLU A 310 41.63 -17.93 -23.30
CA GLU A 310 42.07 -17.89 -24.69
C GLU A 310 43.16 -18.96 -24.92
N ILE A 311 42.99 -19.79 -25.94
CA ILE A 311 43.90 -20.88 -26.27
C ILE A 311 44.37 -20.68 -27.72
N PRO A 312 45.70 -20.75 -28.00
CA PRO A 312 46.20 -20.72 -29.36
C PRO A 312 45.72 -21.96 -30.13
N LEU A 313 44.78 -21.75 -31.05
CA LEU A 313 44.14 -22.82 -31.81
C LEU A 313 45.14 -23.60 -32.68
N GLU A 314 46.19 -22.94 -33.15
CA GLU A 314 47.25 -23.57 -33.97
C GLU A 314 47.97 -24.67 -33.19
N ASP A 315 48.37 -24.38 -31.95
CA ASP A 315 49.06 -25.35 -31.08
C ASP A 315 48.16 -26.53 -30.73
N LEU A 316 46.88 -26.27 -30.47
CA LEU A 316 45.89 -27.31 -30.19
C LEU A 316 45.69 -28.24 -31.40
N LEU A 317 45.54 -27.67 -32.59
CA LEU A 317 45.36 -28.43 -33.83
C LEU A 317 46.60 -29.24 -34.16
N GLN A 318 47.79 -28.67 -33.97
CA GLN A 318 49.05 -29.38 -34.18
C GLN A 318 49.21 -30.55 -33.20
N SER A 319 48.93 -30.33 -31.90
CA SER A 319 48.93 -31.41 -30.89
C SER A 319 47.95 -32.51 -31.26
N SER A 320 46.73 -32.16 -31.65
CA SER A 320 45.69 -33.13 -32.01
C SER A 320 46.08 -33.99 -33.21
N VAL A 321 46.75 -33.40 -34.22
CA VAL A 321 47.24 -34.13 -35.39
C VAL A 321 48.39 -35.06 -35.04
N MET A 322 49.29 -34.64 -34.14
CA MET A 322 50.38 -35.49 -33.64
C MET A 322 49.86 -36.70 -32.87
N ASP A 323 48.82 -36.53 -32.05
CA ASP A 323 48.22 -37.61 -31.25
C ASP A 323 47.64 -38.74 -32.13
N ILE A 324 47.08 -38.41 -33.30
CA ILE A 324 46.48 -39.39 -34.22
C ILE A 324 47.46 -39.91 -35.28
N TYR A 325 48.62 -39.28 -35.45
CA TYR A 325 49.54 -39.55 -36.55
C TYR A 325 49.99 -41.01 -36.62
N HIS A 326 50.35 -41.59 -35.48
CA HIS A 326 50.82 -42.99 -35.42
C HIS A 326 49.71 -43.97 -35.85
N THR A 327 48.48 -43.74 -35.40
CA THR A 327 47.33 -44.58 -35.73
C THR A 327 46.97 -44.46 -37.22
N ALA A 328 47.00 -43.23 -37.77
CA ALA A 328 46.76 -42.97 -39.19
C ALA A 328 47.79 -43.67 -40.08
N GLN A 329 49.07 -43.63 -39.70
CA GLN A 329 50.15 -44.27 -40.45
C GLN A 329 50.01 -45.81 -40.47
N GLN A 330 49.60 -46.43 -39.35
CA GLN A 330 49.28 -47.87 -39.31
C GLN A 330 48.10 -48.23 -40.23
N ALA A 331 47.13 -47.33 -40.38
CA ALA A 331 46.00 -47.47 -41.29
C ALA A 331 46.31 -47.07 -42.75
N LYS A 332 47.54 -46.62 -43.05
CA LYS A 332 47.97 -46.05 -44.34
C LYS A 332 47.14 -44.82 -44.78
N ILE A 333 46.71 -44.02 -43.82
CA ILE A 333 45.98 -42.76 -44.01
C ILE A 333 46.98 -41.61 -43.82
N ASP A 334 47.04 -40.68 -44.78
CA ASP A 334 47.83 -39.45 -44.66
C ASP A 334 46.96 -38.33 -44.06
N VAL A 335 47.47 -37.68 -43.02
CA VAL A 335 46.78 -36.59 -42.31
C VAL A 335 47.65 -35.35 -42.42
N ARG A 336 47.11 -34.30 -43.05
CA ARG A 336 47.82 -33.04 -43.29
C ARG A 336 47.04 -31.89 -42.66
N LEU A 337 47.73 -31.09 -41.84
CA LEU A 337 47.21 -29.85 -41.28
C LEU A 337 47.61 -28.68 -42.20
N THR A 338 46.63 -27.91 -42.68
CA THR A 338 46.86 -26.67 -43.43
C THR A 338 46.26 -25.50 -42.67
N LEU A 339 47.13 -24.69 -42.04
CA LEU A 339 46.73 -23.45 -41.36
C LEU A 339 46.83 -22.30 -42.37
N ASN A 340 45.68 -21.75 -42.76
CA ASN A 340 45.63 -20.53 -43.56
C ASN A 340 45.58 -19.34 -42.59
N ALA A 341 46.72 -18.69 -42.36
CA ALA A 341 46.78 -17.45 -41.60
C ALA A 341 46.08 -16.33 -42.39
N HIS A 342 44.86 -15.98 -42.01
CA HIS A 342 44.29 -14.69 -42.36
C HIS A 342 44.57 -13.72 -41.21
N SER A 343 45.46 -12.77 -41.50
CA SER A 343 45.85 -11.63 -40.67
C SER A 343 44.67 -10.75 -40.30
#